data_AF-A0AAN5AV88-F1
#
_entry.id   AF-A0AAN5AV88-F1
#
_cell.length_a   1.000
_cell.length_b   1.000
_cell.length_c   1.000
_cell.angle_alpha   90.00
_cell.angle_beta   90.00
_cell.angle_gamma   90.00
#
_symmetry.space_group_name_H-M   'P 1'
#
loop_
_entity.id
_entity.type
_entity.pdbx_description
1 polymer ?
#
loop_
_entity_poly.entity_id
_entity_poly.type
_entity_poly.pdbx_seq_one_letter_code
_entity_poly.pdbx_strand_id
1 'polypeptide(L)'
;MKNKFLLLMVLGIVFFASCSDSDNKDTPKDFNGIYSTTSTDRVLDLKYSNAVFIGKSVDFNSADGKSATLKLQGVVPGESETVFSSVPLVSSSGIYTFSSVNEDAVRKVTLEGSIEKGKLTVKVDVAFVQNDLMKKWDFSTVNMVWKPTNYVLFEVDLGGIFGKQKVQTGLVTLFAPSMLAQMLKSYLQDVSFRNDGNIVATYNAAESTEEITEPVANWQSSPLNLVQYRVKDDICYVFLNMDMIMRQVGIDQEGRATGTDQMLVALEQLLTNGIPVHFKKTVGEDAKDELYVYVDEVLIKQLGTLLPMLETLIPEDMTIDIPILTKTVAVPVKTILENLPGALEATTEMQVGLQFKGAE
;
A
#
# COMPACT_ATOMS: atom_id res chain seq x y z
N MET A 1 43.78 -4.38 0.82
CA MET A 1 43.39 -5.81 0.88
C MET A 1 41.91 -5.88 1.21
N LYS A 2 41.04 -6.20 0.23
CA LYS A 2 39.68 -6.76 0.35
C LYS A 2 38.97 -6.77 -1.03
N ASN A 3 39.66 -7.24 -2.07
CA ASN A 3 39.09 -7.48 -3.42
C ASN A 3 39.51 -8.86 -3.95
N LYS A 4 39.62 -9.86 -3.07
CA LYS A 4 40.09 -11.21 -3.44
C LYS A 4 39.14 -12.34 -3.05
N PHE A 5 37.93 -12.03 -2.57
CA PHE A 5 36.97 -13.04 -2.14
C PHE A 5 35.94 -13.42 -3.22
N LEU A 6 35.80 -12.63 -4.29
CA LEU A 6 34.82 -12.90 -5.36
C LEU A 6 35.34 -13.81 -6.49
N LEU A 7 36.64 -14.18 -6.47
CA LEU A 7 37.28 -14.92 -7.57
C LEU A 7 37.53 -16.41 -7.24
N LEU A 8 37.07 -16.91 -6.09
CA LEU A 8 37.41 -18.24 -5.57
C LEU A 8 36.27 -19.28 -5.65
N MET A 9 35.20 -19.00 -6.38
CA MET A 9 34.06 -19.93 -6.55
C MET A 9 33.82 -20.30 -8.03
N VAL A 10 34.87 -20.32 -8.86
CA VAL A 10 34.78 -20.68 -10.30
C VAL A 10 35.78 -21.78 -10.71
N LEU A 11 36.64 -22.27 -9.81
CA LEU A 11 37.62 -23.33 -10.16
C LEU A 11 37.45 -24.55 -9.27
N GLY A 12 36.74 -25.57 -9.77
CA GLY A 12 36.74 -26.90 -9.19
C GLY A 12 35.57 -27.75 -9.61
N ILE A 13 35.67 -28.35 -10.79
CA ILE A 13 35.34 -29.75 -11.15
C ILE A 13 35.14 -29.79 -12.67
N VAL A 14 36.16 -30.28 -13.36
CA VAL A 14 36.06 -30.81 -14.72
C VAL A 14 36.37 -32.31 -14.61
N PHE A 15 35.67 -33.11 -15.42
CA PHE A 15 35.79 -34.57 -15.66
C PHE A 15 34.98 -35.49 -14.71
N PHE A 16 34.11 -36.43 -15.13
CA PHE A 16 33.74 -37.05 -16.41
C PHE A 16 32.26 -37.50 -16.34
N ALA A 17 31.55 -37.52 -17.48
CA ALA A 17 30.77 -38.67 -17.97
C ALA A 17 30.06 -38.31 -19.28
N SER A 18 30.60 -38.83 -20.38
CA SER A 18 29.91 -38.97 -21.64
C SER A 18 28.90 -40.11 -21.51
N CYS A 19 27.62 -39.84 -21.76
CA CYS A 19 26.75 -40.78 -22.45
C CYS A 19 25.76 -40.00 -23.31
N SER A 20 25.86 -40.24 -24.60
CA SER A 20 24.91 -39.84 -25.61
C SER A 20 23.58 -40.51 -25.33
N ASP A 21 22.59 -39.72 -24.92
CA ASP A 21 21.20 -40.07 -25.20
C ASP A 21 20.58 -38.86 -25.89
N SER A 22 19.63 -39.11 -26.77
CA SER A 22 18.93 -38.10 -27.58
C SER A 22 18.07 -37.20 -26.68
N ASP A 23 18.74 -36.39 -25.88
CA ASP A 23 18.17 -35.61 -24.81
C ASP A 23 17.57 -34.34 -25.38
N ASN A 24 16.25 -34.32 -25.56
CA ASN A 24 15.51 -33.07 -25.63
C ASN A 24 15.55 -32.41 -24.23
N LYS A 25 16.73 -31.92 -23.81
CA LYS A 25 16.88 -31.16 -22.57
C LYS A 25 16.22 -29.82 -22.82
N ASP A 26 15.05 -29.60 -22.21
CA ASP A 26 14.38 -28.32 -22.31
C ASP A 26 15.40 -27.20 -22.00
N THR A 27 15.48 -26.24 -22.91
CA THR A 27 16.41 -25.11 -22.84
C THR A 27 15.65 -23.85 -22.43
N PRO A 28 16.32 -22.75 -22.06
CA PRO A 28 15.63 -21.52 -21.73
C PRO A 28 14.74 -20.99 -22.86
N LYS A 29 15.00 -21.37 -24.11
CA LYS A 29 14.16 -21.01 -25.26
C LYS A 29 12.76 -21.62 -25.18
N ASP A 30 12.66 -22.79 -24.57
CA ASP A 30 11.42 -23.56 -24.41
C ASP A 30 10.59 -23.05 -23.21
N PHE A 31 11.16 -22.17 -22.38
CA PHE A 31 10.54 -21.60 -21.18
C PHE A 31 9.91 -20.21 -21.40
N ASN A 32 9.93 -19.68 -22.61
CA ASN A 32 9.50 -18.31 -22.89
C ASN A 32 8.03 -18.03 -22.58
N GLY A 33 7.78 -16.94 -21.87
CA GLY A 33 6.54 -16.17 -21.77
C GLY A 33 6.19 -15.76 -20.34
N ILE A 34 4.91 -15.57 -20.06
CA ILE A 34 4.46 -14.88 -18.83
C ILE A 34 4.23 -15.88 -17.70
N TYR A 35 4.91 -15.64 -16.57
CA TYR A 35 4.75 -16.34 -15.31
C TYR A 35 3.96 -15.46 -14.34
N SER A 36 3.02 -16.04 -13.61
CA SER A 36 2.16 -15.31 -12.67
C SER A 36 2.04 -16.06 -11.35
N THR A 37 1.91 -15.33 -10.24
CA THR A 37 1.70 -15.92 -8.92
C THR A 37 0.33 -16.61 -8.78
N THR A 38 -0.58 -16.37 -9.73
CA THR A 38 -1.92 -16.96 -9.79
C THR A 38 -2.04 -18.09 -10.82
N SER A 39 -1.00 -18.35 -11.61
CA SER A 39 -1.01 -19.38 -12.66
C SER A 39 -0.61 -20.74 -12.09
N THR A 40 -1.27 -21.80 -12.56
CA THR A 40 -0.92 -23.21 -12.26
C THR A 40 0.07 -23.81 -13.26
N ASP A 41 0.16 -23.27 -14.47
CA ASP A 41 0.96 -23.84 -15.55
C ASP A 41 2.36 -23.19 -15.63
N ARG A 42 2.39 -21.86 -15.54
CA ARG A 42 3.60 -21.04 -15.48
C ARG A 42 3.67 -20.29 -14.15
N VAL A 43 4.09 -21.03 -13.14
CA VAL A 43 4.09 -20.59 -11.75
C VAL A 43 5.21 -19.59 -11.51
N LEU A 44 4.88 -18.43 -10.95
CA LEU A 44 5.84 -17.48 -10.42
C LEU A 44 5.92 -17.60 -8.89
N ASP A 45 7.11 -17.92 -8.37
CA ASP A 45 7.45 -17.74 -6.95
C ASP A 45 8.23 -16.43 -6.82
N LEU A 46 7.53 -15.36 -6.45
CA LEU A 46 8.10 -14.01 -6.33
C LEU A 46 8.27 -13.61 -4.87
N LYS A 47 9.47 -13.15 -4.54
CA LYS A 47 9.77 -12.48 -3.28
C LYS A 47 10.25 -11.05 -3.52
N TYR A 48 9.72 -10.14 -2.72
CA TYR A 48 10.18 -8.75 -2.63
C TYR A 48 10.75 -8.52 -1.23
N SER A 49 12.01 -8.08 -1.14
CA SER A 49 12.71 -7.89 0.14
C SER A 49 12.67 -9.14 1.04
N ASN A 50 12.84 -10.32 0.44
CA ASN A 50 12.73 -11.66 1.05
C ASN A 50 11.33 -12.08 1.55
N ALA A 51 10.30 -11.24 1.42
CA ALA A 51 8.92 -11.59 1.74
C ALA A 51 8.15 -12.00 0.47
N VAL A 52 7.17 -12.90 0.61
CA VAL A 52 6.31 -13.32 -0.51
C VAL A 52 5.59 -12.10 -1.11
N PHE A 53 5.48 -12.06 -2.43
CA PHE A 53 4.83 -10.95 -3.13
C PHE A 53 3.93 -11.47 -4.25
N ILE A 54 2.63 -11.56 -3.97
CA ILE A 54 1.62 -12.07 -4.91
C ILE A 54 0.92 -10.95 -5.69
N GLY A 55 0.12 -11.33 -6.68
CA GLY A 55 -0.60 -10.39 -7.53
C GLY A 55 0.27 -9.76 -8.60
N LYS A 56 1.31 -10.48 -9.06
CA LYS A 56 2.34 -9.97 -9.97
C LYS A 56 2.67 -10.99 -11.05
N SER A 57 3.27 -10.49 -12.13
CA SER A 57 3.74 -11.34 -13.23
C SER A 57 5.11 -10.91 -13.75
N VAL A 58 5.80 -11.86 -14.38
CA VAL A 58 7.10 -11.64 -15.02
C VAL A 58 7.07 -12.29 -16.40
N ASP A 59 7.33 -11.51 -17.45
CA ASP A 59 7.56 -12.04 -18.80
C ASP A 59 9.03 -12.44 -18.93
N PHE A 60 9.29 -13.73 -19.16
CA PHE A 60 10.61 -14.29 -19.37
C PHE A 60 10.81 -14.61 -20.85
N ASN A 61 11.88 -14.09 -21.46
CA ASN A 61 12.18 -14.35 -22.87
C ASN A 61 13.68 -14.60 -23.10
N SER A 62 14.03 -15.80 -23.54
CA SER A 62 15.36 -16.18 -24.02
C SER A 62 15.30 -16.60 -25.49
N ALA A 63 15.97 -15.83 -26.35
CA ALA A 63 16.07 -16.15 -27.78
C ALA A 63 17.29 -17.05 -28.10
N ASP A 64 18.39 -16.84 -27.39
CA ASP A 64 19.68 -17.52 -27.62
C ASP A 64 19.91 -18.73 -26.70
N GLY A 65 19.07 -18.92 -25.67
CA GLY A 65 19.20 -19.96 -24.65
C GLY A 65 20.32 -19.71 -23.64
N LYS A 66 20.98 -18.56 -23.70
CA LYS A 66 22.15 -18.17 -22.88
C LYS A 66 21.91 -16.93 -22.05
N SER A 67 21.04 -16.04 -22.54
CA SER A 67 20.62 -14.84 -21.86
C SER A 67 19.10 -14.70 -21.94
N ALA A 68 18.52 -13.89 -21.06
CA ALA A 68 17.10 -13.62 -21.03
C ALA A 68 16.81 -12.12 -20.90
N THR A 69 15.64 -11.72 -21.40
CA THR A 69 14.96 -10.50 -21.01
C THR A 69 13.89 -10.87 -20.00
N LEU A 70 13.88 -10.20 -18.84
CA LEU A 70 12.83 -10.32 -17.84
C LEU A 70 12.10 -8.98 -17.72
N LYS A 71 10.78 -9.00 -17.84
CA LYS A 71 9.94 -7.81 -17.64
C LYS A 71 9.04 -8.03 -16.44
N LEU A 72 9.32 -7.30 -15.38
CA LEU A 72 8.59 -7.39 -14.12
C LEU A 72 7.39 -6.44 -14.19
N GLN A 73 6.17 -6.98 -14.13
CA GLN A 73 4.93 -6.19 -14.26
C GLN A 73 4.44 -5.72 -12.89
N GLY A 74 4.52 -4.42 -12.63
CA GLY A 74 4.04 -3.80 -11.39
C GLY A 74 4.77 -4.25 -10.12
N VAL A 75 6.01 -4.74 -10.23
CA VAL A 75 6.77 -5.27 -9.09
C VAL A 75 7.50 -4.16 -8.31
N VAL A 76 8.02 -3.15 -9.02
CA VAL A 76 8.70 -2.01 -8.41
C VAL A 76 7.68 -0.89 -8.18
N PRO A 77 7.58 -0.31 -6.97
CA PRO A 77 6.61 0.73 -6.68
C PRO A 77 6.68 1.92 -7.66
N GLY A 78 5.55 2.23 -8.30
CA GLY A 78 5.44 3.31 -9.29
C GLY A 78 6.05 3.01 -10.67
N GLU A 79 6.38 1.75 -10.96
CA GLU A 79 6.76 1.30 -12.31
C GLU A 79 5.74 0.28 -12.80
N SER A 80 5.08 0.55 -13.93
CA SER A 80 4.20 -0.43 -14.57
C SER A 80 4.98 -1.64 -15.07
N GLU A 81 6.21 -1.41 -15.56
CA GLU A 81 7.13 -2.44 -16.04
C GLU A 81 8.58 -2.05 -15.71
N THR A 82 9.34 -3.02 -15.18
CA THR A 82 10.80 -2.91 -15.03
C THR A 82 11.49 -3.96 -15.90
N VAL A 83 12.34 -3.52 -16.82
CA VAL A 83 12.99 -4.40 -17.81
C VAL A 83 14.44 -4.69 -17.44
N PHE A 84 14.79 -5.98 -17.41
CA PHE A 84 16.15 -6.48 -17.33
C PHE A 84 16.50 -7.14 -18.66
N SER A 85 17.36 -6.50 -19.45
CA SER A 85 17.78 -7.01 -20.76
C SER A 85 19.09 -7.78 -20.67
N SER A 86 19.22 -8.81 -21.52
CA SER A 86 20.46 -9.57 -21.69
C SER A 86 21.03 -10.15 -20.39
N VAL A 87 20.15 -10.58 -19.48
CA VAL A 87 20.52 -11.21 -18.21
C VAL A 87 21.18 -12.57 -18.48
N PRO A 88 22.43 -12.79 -18.09
CA PRO A 88 23.11 -14.08 -18.30
C PRO A 88 22.43 -15.22 -17.54
N LEU A 89 22.30 -16.37 -18.19
CA LEU A 89 21.78 -17.60 -17.60
C LEU A 89 22.92 -18.58 -17.33
N VAL A 90 22.96 -19.12 -16.13
CA VAL A 90 23.94 -20.13 -15.72
C VAL A 90 23.24 -21.46 -15.51
N SER A 91 23.57 -22.45 -16.33
CA SER A 91 22.97 -23.78 -16.25
C SER A 91 23.55 -24.59 -15.09
N SER A 92 22.67 -25.19 -14.29
CA SER A 92 22.99 -26.17 -13.25
C SER A 92 21.92 -27.27 -13.25
N SER A 93 22.23 -28.43 -13.86
CA SER A 93 21.38 -29.63 -13.85
C SER A 93 19.92 -29.41 -14.32
N GLY A 94 19.71 -28.63 -15.39
CA GLY A 94 18.37 -28.37 -15.95
C GLY A 94 17.64 -27.17 -15.33
N ILE A 95 18.23 -26.56 -14.29
CA ILE A 95 17.80 -25.29 -13.70
C ILE A 95 18.77 -24.21 -14.17
N TYR A 96 18.25 -23.06 -14.59
CA TYR A 96 19.06 -21.93 -15.04
C TYR A 96 18.94 -20.79 -14.03
N THR A 97 20.04 -20.43 -13.38
CA THR A 97 20.08 -19.31 -12.44
C THR A 97 20.46 -18.02 -13.13
N PHE A 98 20.02 -16.89 -12.57
CA PHE A 98 20.33 -15.57 -13.06
C PHE A 98 20.46 -14.56 -11.92
N SER A 99 21.26 -13.53 -12.17
CA SER A 99 21.36 -12.35 -11.32
C SER A 99 21.61 -11.11 -12.18
N SER A 100 21.00 -9.99 -11.82
CA SER A 100 21.17 -8.73 -12.53
C SER A 100 20.86 -7.54 -11.62
N VAL A 101 21.29 -6.35 -12.05
CA VAL A 101 21.00 -5.08 -11.38
C VAL A 101 20.48 -4.11 -12.43
N ASN A 102 19.36 -3.48 -12.12
CA ASN A 102 18.83 -2.34 -12.85
C ASN A 102 18.86 -1.15 -11.88
N GLU A 103 19.54 -0.06 -12.26
CA GLU A 103 19.80 1.06 -11.38
C GLU A 103 19.72 2.37 -12.16
N ASP A 104 19.12 3.37 -11.53
CA ASP A 104 19.06 4.75 -12.02
C ASP A 104 19.32 5.74 -10.87
N ALA A 105 19.08 7.03 -11.12
CA ALA A 105 19.31 8.08 -10.13
C ALA A 105 18.35 8.06 -8.93
N VAL A 106 17.24 7.33 -9.00
CA VAL A 106 16.20 7.31 -7.97
C VAL A 106 16.11 6.00 -7.21
N ARG A 107 16.58 4.89 -7.80
CA ARG A 107 16.52 3.57 -7.17
C ARG A 107 17.46 2.54 -7.78
N LYS A 108 17.79 1.53 -6.99
CA LYS A 108 18.48 0.30 -7.38
C LYS A 108 17.57 -0.91 -7.20
N VAL A 109 17.49 -1.77 -8.20
CA VAL A 109 16.76 -3.05 -8.16
C VAL A 109 17.75 -4.17 -8.44
N THR A 110 17.88 -5.07 -7.48
CA THR A 110 18.65 -6.30 -7.62
C THR A 110 17.68 -7.44 -7.90
N LEU A 111 17.98 -8.21 -8.93
CA LEU A 111 17.20 -9.34 -9.39
C LEU A 111 18.05 -10.60 -9.23
N GLU A 112 17.52 -11.61 -8.57
CA GLU A 112 18.11 -12.95 -8.48
C GLU A 112 17.03 -13.98 -8.70
N GLY A 113 17.37 -15.13 -9.28
CA GLY A 113 16.36 -16.16 -9.48
C GLY A 113 16.83 -17.38 -10.24
N SER A 114 15.85 -18.21 -10.55
CA SER A 114 16.03 -19.40 -11.35
C SER A 114 14.81 -19.69 -12.22
N ILE A 115 15.05 -20.31 -13.37
CA ILE A 115 14.01 -20.79 -14.28
C ILE A 115 14.22 -22.27 -14.58
N GLU A 116 13.11 -23.00 -14.54
CA GLU A 116 12.97 -24.37 -15.02
C GLU A 116 11.61 -24.51 -15.73
N LYS A 117 11.34 -25.68 -16.33
CA LYS A 117 10.10 -25.90 -17.06
C LYS A 117 8.88 -25.62 -16.17
N GLY A 118 8.05 -24.66 -16.59
CA GLY A 118 6.80 -24.31 -15.89
C GLY A 118 6.96 -23.51 -14.59
N LYS A 119 8.18 -23.24 -14.11
CA LYS A 119 8.39 -22.49 -12.86
C LYS A 119 9.50 -21.44 -12.96
N LEU A 120 9.17 -20.21 -12.55
CA LEU A 120 10.10 -19.10 -12.40
C LEU A 120 10.15 -18.70 -10.92
N THR A 121 11.34 -18.70 -10.34
CA THR A 121 11.59 -18.20 -8.98
C THR A 121 12.35 -16.89 -9.09
N VAL A 122 11.83 -15.83 -8.48
CA VAL A 122 12.40 -14.48 -8.55
C VAL A 122 12.46 -13.87 -7.17
N LYS A 123 13.62 -13.34 -6.83
CA LYS A 123 13.84 -12.47 -5.68
C LYS A 123 14.20 -11.08 -6.19
N VAL A 124 13.48 -10.09 -5.69
CA VAL A 124 13.69 -8.68 -5.99
C VAL A 124 14.00 -7.93 -4.70
N ASP A 125 15.14 -7.25 -4.68
CA ASP A 125 15.49 -6.31 -3.62
C ASP A 125 15.57 -4.90 -4.24
N VAL A 126 14.75 -3.98 -3.73
CA VAL A 126 14.72 -2.58 -4.18
C VAL A 126 15.32 -1.69 -3.10
N ALA A 127 16.06 -0.68 -3.49
CA ALA A 127 16.51 0.40 -2.63
C ALA A 127 16.28 1.74 -3.32
N PHE A 128 15.38 2.55 -2.79
CA PHE A 128 15.16 3.93 -3.24
C PHE A 128 16.20 4.87 -2.62
N VAL A 129 16.46 5.99 -3.29
CA VAL A 129 17.25 7.08 -2.71
C VAL A 129 16.58 7.65 -1.46
N GLN A 130 17.41 8.11 -0.51
CA GLN A 130 16.94 8.68 0.74
C GLN A 130 15.97 9.83 0.50
N ASN A 131 14.85 9.85 1.22
CA ASN A 131 13.93 10.99 1.30
C ASN A 131 13.51 11.24 2.75
N ASP A 132 12.81 12.35 2.97
CA ASP A 132 12.41 12.80 4.31
C ASP A 132 11.45 11.86 5.05
N LEU A 133 10.71 11.02 4.33
CA LEU A 133 9.76 10.09 4.94
C LEU A 133 10.46 8.88 5.55
N MET A 134 11.64 8.47 5.03
CA MET A 134 12.30 7.19 5.29
C MET A 134 12.80 7.00 6.74
N LYS A 135 11.85 6.75 7.64
CA LYS A 135 12.04 6.39 9.05
C LYS A 135 10.72 5.96 9.67
N LYS A 136 10.75 5.72 10.98
CA LYS A 136 9.59 5.45 11.83
C LYS A 136 8.98 6.76 12.34
N TRP A 137 7.66 6.83 12.31
CA TRP A 137 6.85 7.99 12.65
C TRP A 137 5.71 7.57 13.57
N ASP A 138 5.68 8.12 14.78
CA ASP A 138 4.66 7.84 15.77
C ASP A 138 3.41 8.65 15.47
N PHE A 139 2.25 7.99 15.47
CA PHE A 139 0.97 8.65 15.24
C PHE A 139 0.64 9.60 16.39
N SER A 140 0.27 10.84 16.04
CA SER A 140 -0.03 11.89 17.02
C SER A 140 -1.51 12.25 17.04
N THR A 141 -2.03 12.71 15.90
CA THR A 141 -3.41 13.19 15.76
C THR A 141 -3.85 13.19 14.29
N VAL A 142 -5.12 13.48 14.05
CA VAL A 142 -5.64 13.82 12.72
C VAL A 142 -5.69 15.34 12.60
N ASN A 143 -5.45 15.85 11.41
CA ASN A 143 -5.63 17.26 11.03
C ASN A 143 -6.55 17.35 9.81
N MET A 144 -7.44 18.35 9.83
CA MET A 144 -8.38 18.61 8.75
C MET A 144 -8.43 20.09 8.40
N VAL A 145 -8.43 20.38 7.10
CA VAL A 145 -8.78 21.68 6.52
C VAL A 145 -9.99 21.46 5.63
N TRP A 146 -11.00 22.31 5.71
CA TRP A 146 -12.15 22.29 4.81
C TRP A 146 -12.65 23.71 4.56
N LYS A 147 -12.59 24.17 3.31
CA LYS A 147 -13.10 25.46 2.85
C LYS A 147 -14.14 25.28 1.74
N PRO A 148 -15.17 26.13 1.70
CA PRO A 148 -15.45 27.20 2.67
C PRO A 148 -15.94 26.64 4.01
N THR A 149 -15.74 27.36 5.11
CA THR A 149 -16.10 26.91 6.47
C THR A 149 -17.57 27.16 6.84
N ASN A 150 -18.32 27.87 5.99
CA ASN A 150 -19.70 28.28 6.24
C ASN A 150 -20.73 27.52 5.40
N TYR A 151 -20.32 26.50 4.63
CA TYR A 151 -21.27 25.65 3.92
C TYR A 151 -22.13 24.89 4.93
N VAL A 152 -23.44 24.99 4.81
CA VAL A 152 -24.38 24.33 5.72
C VAL A 152 -24.60 22.90 5.24
N LEU A 153 -24.21 21.93 6.07
CA LEU A 153 -24.42 20.51 5.81
C LEU A 153 -25.86 20.13 6.14
N PHE A 154 -26.32 20.44 7.34
CA PHE A 154 -27.69 20.15 7.78
C PHE A 154 -28.05 21.03 8.99
N GLU A 155 -29.30 20.95 9.43
CA GLU A 155 -29.79 21.62 10.64
C GLU A 155 -30.14 20.59 11.70
N VAL A 156 -29.83 20.90 12.96
CA VAL A 156 -30.25 20.14 14.13
C VAL A 156 -31.15 21.00 15.01
N ASP A 157 -32.19 20.43 15.59
CA ASP A 157 -33.02 21.13 16.58
C ASP A 157 -32.55 20.79 17.99
N LEU A 158 -31.97 21.77 18.69
CA LEU A 158 -31.51 21.59 20.07
C LEU A 158 -32.62 21.85 21.11
N GLY A 159 -33.79 22.31 20.67
CA GLY A 159 -34.91 22.71 21.51
C GLY A 159 -34.60 23.90 22.43
N GLY A 160 -35.63 24.34 23.16
CA GLY A 160 -35.51 25.42 24.15
C GLY A 160 -35.01 26.73 23.54
N ILE A 161 -34.13 27.44 24.25
CA ILE A 161 -33.59 28.74 23.83
C ILE A 161 -32.67 28.67 22.61
N PHE A 162 -32.15 27.48 22.29
CA PHE A 162 -31.19 27.30 21.20
C PHE A 162 -31.89 27.00 19.86
N GLY A 163 -33.06 26.37 19.87
CA GLY A 163 -33.82 26.06 18.65
C GLY A 163 -32.98 25.37 17.56
N LYS A 164 -33.25 25.68 16.29
CA LYS A 164 -32.52 25.13 15.14
C LYS A 164 -31.14 25.74 15.00
N GLN A 165 -30.13 24.87 14.91
CA GLN A 165 -28.73 25.21 14.71
C GLN A 165 -28.22 24.62 13.40
N LYS A 166 -27.41 25.40 12.68
CA LYS A 166 -26.79 24.97 11.43
C LYS A 166 -25.47 24.26 11.73
N VAL A 167 -25.33 23.04 11.24
CA VAL A 167 -24.04 22.34 11.21
C VAL A 167 -23.35 22.72 9.91
N GLN A 168 -22.25 23.43 10.03
CA GLN A 168 -21.44 23.88 8.90
C GLN A 168 -20.13 23.10 8.80
N THR A 169 -19.52 23.07 7.62
CA THR A 169 -18.21 22.45 7.38
C THR A 169 -17.14 22.89 8.38
N GLY A 170 -17.14 24.17 8.78
CA GLY A 170 -16.24 24.69 9.81
C GLY A 170 -16.41 24.02 11.17
N LEU A 171 -17.65 23.71 11.58
CA LEU A 171 -17.90 22.96 12.81
C LEU A 171 -17.30 21.54 12.69
N VAL A 172 -17.43 20.88 11.54
CA VAL A 172 -16.83 19.56 11.29
C VAL A 172 -15.31 19.59 11.48
N THR A 173 -14.63 20.61 10.98
CA THR A 173 -13.17 20.74 11.16
C THR A 173 -12.74 20.90 12.62
N LEU A 174 -13.64 21.30 13.53
CA LEU A 174 -13.33 21.46 14.95
C LEU A 174 -13.46 20.17 15.76
N PHE A 175 -14.38 19.27 15.41
CA PHE A 175 -14.63 18.05 16.19
C PHE A 175 -14.20 16.76 15.50
N ALA A 176 -14.27 16.68 14.17
CA ALA A 176 -13.96 15.44 13.46
C ALA A 176 -12.50 15.00 13.65
N PRO A 177 -11.49 15.89 13.65
CA PRO A 177 -10.11 15.48 13.86
C PRO A 177 -9.86 14.81 15.22
N SER A 178 -10.43 15.33 16.31
CA SER A 178 -10.25 14.73 17.64
C SER A 178 -10.96 13.38 17.75
N MET A 179 -12.17 13.27 17.22
CA MET A 179 -12.93 12.02 17.14
C MET A 179 -12.17 10.96 16.34
N LEU A 180 -11.71 11.29 15.13
CA LEU A 180 -10.94 10.39 14.28
C LEU A 180 -9.59 10.02 14.91
N ALA A 181 -8.92 10.97 15.57
CA ALA A 181 -7.67 10.69 16.29
C ALA A 181 -7.89 9.72 17.45
N GLN A 182 -8.98 9.85 18.20
CA GLN A 182 -9.32 8.92 19.28
C GLN A 182 -9.57 7.51 18.73
N MET A 183 -10.34 7.39 17.65
CA MET A 183 -10.56 6.12 16.97
C MET A 183 -9.25 5.53 16.45
N LEU A 184 -8.43 6.30 15.75
CA LEU A 184 -7.19 5.78 15.18
C LEU A 184 -6.18 5.39 16.25
N LYS A 185 -6.12 6.07 17.40
CA LYS A 185 -5.22 5.71 18.51
C LYS A 185 -5.48 4.32 19.08
N SER A 186 -6.70 3.78 18.97
CA SER A 186 -6.96 2.39 19.38
C SER A 186 -6.47 1.36 18.37
N TYR A 187 -6.12 1.77 17.15
CA TYR A 187 -5.72 0.88 16.05
C TYR A 187 -4.30 1.10 15.54
N LEU A 188 -3.74 2.31 15.61
CA LEU A 188 -2.47 2.67 14.98
C LEU A 188 -1.55 3.36 15.98
N GLN A 189 -0.36 2.79 16.15
CA GLN A 189 0.71 3.37 16.94
C GLN A 189 1.65 4.19 16.07
N ASP A 190 2.13 3.61 14.98
CA ASP A 190 3.18 4.18 14.17
C ASP A 190 3.17 3.66 12.74
N VAL A 191 3.88 4.38 11.87
CA VAL A 191 4.17 3.95 10.50
C VAL A 191 5.66 4.09 10.22
N SER A 192 6.20 3.15 9.46
CA SER A 192 7.61 3.13 9.03
C SER A 192 7.67 3.13 7.52
N PHE A 193 8.23 4.19 6.95
CA PHE A 193 8.57 4.24 5.53
C PHE A 193 9.97 3.66 5.35
N ARG A 194 10.05 2.53 4.66
CA ARG A 194 11.29 1.78 4.49
C ARG A 194 12.02 2.20 3.21
N ASN A 195 13.34 1.96 3.18
CA ASN A 195 14.17 2.23 2.00
C ASN A 195 13.81 1.32 0.80
N ASP A 196 13.25 0.15 1.08
CA ASP A 196 12.71 -0.79 0.10
C ASP A 196 11.34 -0.37 -0.45
N GLY A 197 10.83 0.79 -0.07
CA GLY A 197 9.53 1.28 -0.52
C GLY A 197 8.33 0.65 0.18
N ASN A 198 8.50 -0.23 1.18
CA ASN A 198 7.35 -0.67 2.00
C ASN A 198 6.93 0.42 3.00
N ILE A 199 5.62 0.49 3.25
CA ILE A 199 5.07 1.12 4.45
C ILE A 199 4.67 0.00 5.41
N VAL A 200 5.19 0.04 6.64
CA VAL A 200 4.83 -0.90 7.71
C VAL A 200 4.17 -0.14 8.84
N ALA A 201 3.02 -0.59 9.30
CA ALA A 201 2.31 0.01 10.43
C ALA A 201 2.44 -0.89 11.66
N THR A 202 2.58 -0.30 12.85
CA THR A 202 2.33 -1.00 14.10
C THR A 202 0.88 -0.74 14.50
N TYR A 203 0.08 -1.81 14.50
CA TYR A 203 -1.37 -1.72 14.66
C TYR A 203 -1.89 -2.67 15.74
N ASN A 204 -3.06 -2.35 16.29
CA ASN A 204 -3.71 -3.17 17.29
C ASN A 204 -4.58 -4.22 16.59
N ALA A 205 -4.25 -5.48 16.77
CA ALA A 205 -4.97 -6.63 16.26
C ALA A 205 -5.73 -7.37 17.36
N ALA A 206 -6.13 -6.66 18.39
CA ALA A 206 -7.00 -7.20 19.42
C ALA A 206 -8.39 -7.45 18.83
N GLU A 207 -8.87 -8.68 18.93
CA GLU A 207 -10.21 -9.06 18.48
C GLU A 207 -11.23 -8.66 19.54
N SER A 208 -12.24 -7.87 19.15
CA SER A 208 -13.44 -7.70 19.96
C SER A 208 -14.48 -8.71 19.51
N THR A 209 -14.98 -9.49 20.46
CA THR A 209 -16.08 -10.44 20.23
C THR A 209 -17.24 -10.07 21.14
N GLU A 210 -18.42 -10.67 20.93
CA GLU A 210 -19.57 -10.46 21.82
C GLU A 210 -19.26 -10.84 23.29
N GLU A 211 -18.30 -11.73 23.51
CA GLU A 211 -17.83 -12.15 24.85
C GLU A 211 -16.69 -11.28 25.39
N ILE A 212 -15.97 -10.55 24.52
CA ILE A 212 -14.80 -9.72 24.87
C ILE A 212 -15.04 -8.29 24.37
N THR A 213 -15.70 -7.50 25.22
CA THR A 213 -16.05 -6.10 24.95
C THR A 213 -14.89 -5.13 25.16
N GLU A 214 -13.87 -5.51 25.93
CA GLU A 214 -12.65 -4.73 26.16
C GLU A 214 -11.40 -5.59 25.96
N PRO A 215 -11.02 -5.87 24.69
CA PRO A 215 -9.91 -6.75 24.43
C PRO A 215 -8.58 -6.06 24.77
N VAL A 216 -7.65 -6.83 25.37
CA VAL A 216 -6.30 -6.34 25.66
C VAL A 216 -5.58 -6.05 24.35
N ALA A 217 -4.99 -4.86 24.23
CA ALA A 217 -4.32 -4.45 23.00
C ALA A 217 -3.24 -5.46 22.59
N ASN A 218 -3.28 -5.89 21.34
CA ASN A 218 -2.34 -6.82 20.71
C ASN A 218 -1.61 -6.08 19.60
N TRP A 219 -0.56 -5.35 19.97
CA TRP A 219 0.22 -4.55 19.03
C TRP A 219 1.14 -5.45 18.20
N GLN A 220 0.98 -5.38 16.89
CA GLN A 220 1.84 -6.10 15.94
C GLN A 220 2.20 -5.23 14.74
N SER A 221 3.29 -5.58 14.06
CA SER A 221 3.67 -4.93 12.81
C SER A 221 2.97 -5.58 11.64
N SER A 222 2.47 -4.77 10.70
CA SER A 222 1.90 -5.26 9.46
C SER A 222 2.92 -6.05 8.64
N PRO A 223 2.52 -7.15 7.98
CA PRO A 223 3.36 -7.85 7.01
C PRO A 223 3.92 -6.91 5.93
N LEU A 224 5.06 -7.31 5.35
CA LEU A 224 5.61 -6.61 4.19
C LEU A 224 4.72 -6.79 2.96
N ASN A 225 4.88 -5.88 2.02
CA ASN A 225 4.27 -5.88 0.70
C ASN A 225 2.74 -5.70 0.68
N LEU A 226 2.12 -5.31 1.79
CA LEU A 226 0.71 -4.87 1.80
C LEU A 226 0.55 -3.49 1.16
N VAL A 227 1.43 -2.56 1.55
CA VAL A 227 1.45 -1.18 1.08
C VAL A 227 2.88 -0.79 0.74
N GLN A 228 3.05 -0.19 -0.42
CA GLN A 228 4.32 0.33 -0.89
C GLN A 228 4.19 1.82 -1.24
N TYR A 229 5.30 2.52 -1.38
CA TYR A 229 5.32 3.93 -1.74
C TYR A 229 6.51 4.30 -2.62
N ARG A 230 6.34 5.42 -3.33
CA ARG A 230 7.42 6.12 -4.03
C ARG A 230 7.19 7.62 -3.93
N VAL A 231 8.25 8.36 -3.63
CA VAL A 231 8.22 9.83 -3.70
C VAL A 231 8.63 10.26 -5.11
N LYS A 232 7.81 11.13 -5.71
CA LYS A 232 8.08 11.76 -7.01
C LYS A 232 7.48 13.17 -7.00
N ASP A 233 8.26 14.15 -7.42
CA ASP A 233 7.83 15.57 -7.49
C ASP A 233 7.21 16.07 -6.18
N ASP A 234 7.85 15.74 -5.05
CA ASP A 234 7.40 16.05 -3.67
C ASP A 234 6.02 15.49 -3.28
N ILE A 235 5.51 14.51 -4.02
CA ILE A 235 4.29 13.76 -3.70
C ILE A 235 4.66 12.32 -3.35
N CYS A 236 4.07 11.79 -2.27
CA CYS A 236 4.17 10.39 -1.90
C CYS A 236 3.05 9.62 -2.61
N TYR A 237 3.39 8.80 -3.60
CA TYR A 237 2.44 7.90 -4.23
C TYR A 237 2.39 6.60 -3.45
N VAL A 238 1.21 6.24 -2.94
CA VAL A 238 0.98 5.03 -2.14
C VAL A 238 0.31 3.96 -3.00
N PHE A 239 0.89 2.76 -3.02
CA PHE A 239 0.44 1.63 -3.82
C PHE A 239 -0.03 0.52 -2.89
N LEU A 240 -1.30 0.12 -3.03
CA LEU A 240 -1.88 -1.00 -2.30
C LEU A 240 -1.68 -2.28 -3.09
N ASN A 241 -1.19 -3.35 -2.45
CA ASN A 241 -1.24 -4.68 -3.05
C ASN A 241 -2.50 -5.41 -2.58
N MET A 242 -3.57 -5.30 -3.38
CA MET A 242 -4.86 -5.90 -3.08
C MET A 242 -4.77 -7.42 -2.89
N ASP A 243 -3.99 -8.14 -3.70
CA ASP A 243 -3.82 -9.59 -3.53
C ASP A 243 -3.19 -9.94 -2.19
N MET A 244 -2.14 -9.21 -1.78
CA MET A 244 -1.50 -9.41 -0.48
C MET A 244 -2.44 -9.04 0.68
N ILE A 245 -3.20 -7.95 0.56
CA ILE A 245 -4.20 -7.53 1.54
C ILE A 245 -5.29 -8.59 1.68
N MET A 246 -5.88 -9.04 0.57
CA MET A 246 -6.94 -10.06 0.58
C MET A 246 -6.45 -11.41 1.11
N ARG A 247 -5.20 -11.78 0.79
CA ARG A 247 -4.57 -12.96 1.39
C ARG A 247 -4.41 -12.81 2.90
N GLN A 248 -3.98 -11.64 3.37
CA GLN A 248 -3.83 -11.38 4.81
C GLN A 248 -5.19 -11.44 5.51
N VAL A 249 -6.21 -10.80 4.97
CA VAL A 249 -7.60 -10.88 5.47
C VAL A 249 -8.08 -12.34 5.54
N GLY A 250 -7.81 -13.15 4.51
CA GLY A 250 -8.16 -14.57 4.50
C GLY A 250 -7.40 -15.41 5.55
N ILE A 251 -6.15 -15.04 5.86
CA ILE A 251 -5.35 -15.66 6.94
C ILE A 251 -5.94 -15.28 8.30
N ASP A 252 -6.37 -14.03 8.46
CA ASP A 252 -6.92 -13.49 9.70
C ASP A 252 -8.38 -13.95 9.94
N GLN A 253 -8.97 -14.69 9.01
CA GLN A 253 -10.35 -15.22 9.07
C GLN A 253 -11.42 -14.15 9.35
N GLU A 254 -11.12 -12.89 9.02
CA GLU A 254 -12.07 -11.80 9.21
C GLU A 254 -13.16 -11.87 8.14
N GLY A 255 -14.37 -12.21 8.56
CA GLY A 255 -15.55 -12.11 7.71
C GLY A 255 -15.78 -10.66 7.31
N ARG A 256 -15.67 -10.33 6.01
CA ARG A 256 -16.13 -9.04 5.51
C ARG A 256 -16.91 -9.17 4.21
N ALA A 257 -17.81 -8.21 4.05
CA ALA A 257 -18.59 -7.99 2.85
C ALA A 257 -17.65 -7.94 1.64
N THR A 258 -17.85 -8.85 0.71
CA THR A 258 -17.33 -8.70 -0.64
C THR A 258 -17.99 -7.44 -1.20
N GLY A 259 -17.23 -6.35 -1.32
CA GLY A 259 -17.67 -5.22 -2.12
C GLY A 259 -18.18 -5.73 -3.47
N THR A 260 -19.17 -5.06 -4.05
CA THR A 260 -19.62 -5.44 -5.39
C THR A 260 -18.44 -5.34 -6.37
N ASP A 261 -18.39 -6.22 -7.37
CA ASP A 261 -17.30 -6.21 -8.38
C ASP A 261 -17.08 -4.81 -8.99
N GLN A 262 -18.15 -4.01 -9.09
CA GLN A 262 -18.10 -2.63 -9.58
C GLN A 262 -17.33 -1.68 -8.66
N MET A 263 -17.47 -1.80 -7.34
CA MET A 263 -16.72 -0.98 -6.39
C MET A 263 -15.24 -1.34 -6.45
N LEU A 264 -14.94 -2.63 -6.58
CA LEU A 264 -13.57 -3.12 -6.71
C LEU A 264 -12.92 -2.57 -7.98
N VAL A 265 -13.60 -2.61 -9.13
CA VAL A 265 -13.12 -2.03 -10.39
C VAL A 265 -12.87 -0.52 -10.27
N ALA A 266 -13.78 0.22 -9.64
CA ALA A 266 -13.60 1.66 -9.45
C ALA A 266 -12.39 1.98 -8.55
N LEU A 267 -12.20 1.20 -7.49
CA LEU A 267 -11.03 1.30 -6.62
C LEU A 267 -9.74 0.93 -7.37
N GLU A 268 -9.73 -0.15 -8.16
CA GLU A 268 -8.58 -0.55 -8.98
C GLU A 268 -8.16 0.57 -9.94
N GLN A 269 -9.11 1.25 -10.58
CA GLN A 269 -8.84 2.39 -11.45
C GLN A 269 -8.18 3.55 -10.69
N LEU A 270 -8.65 3.86 -9.48
CA LEU A 270 -8.07 4.90 -8.61
C LEU A 270 -6.68 4.52 -8.11
N LEU A 271 -6.43 3.23 -7.87
CA LEU A 271 -5.17 2.70 -7.33
C LEU A 271 -4.10 2.49 -8.40
N THR A 272 -4.47 2.45 -9.69
CA THR A 272 -3.56 2.09 -10.80
C THR A 272 -2.28 2.91 -10.83
N ASN A 273 -2.37 4.22 -10.58
CA ASN A 273 -1.22 5.14 -10.61
C ASN A 273 -0.61 5.41 -9.23
N GLY A 274 -1.10 4.72 -8.19
CA GLY A 274 -0.83 5.05 -6.80
C GLY A 274 -1.67 6.23 -6.31
N ILE A 275 -2.04 6.18 -5.03
CA ILE A 275 -2.79 7.22 -4.34
C ILE A 275 -1.84 8.41 -4.11
N PRO A 276 -2.12 9.61 -4.64
CA PRO A 276 -1.31 10.78 -4.35
C PRO A 276 -1.56 11.22 -2.91
N VAL A 277 -0.50 11.21 -2.10
CA VAL A 277 -0.52 11.64 -0.72
C VAL A 277 0.51 12.75 -0.55
N HIS A 278 0.05 13.92 -0.15
CA HIS A 278 0.90 15.06 0.11
C HIS A 278 1.53 14.94 1.49
N PHE A 279 2.70 15.53 1.65
CA PHE A 279 3.33 15.62 2.96
C PHE A 279 3.95 16.99 3.21
N LYS A 280 3.96 17.41 4.48
CA LYS A 280 4.64 18.61 4.97
C LYS A 280 5.46 18.21 6.18
N LYS A 281 6.76 18.51 6.14
CA LYS A 281 7.66 18.33 7.27
C LYS A 281 7.84 19.64 8.00
N THR A 282 7.71 19.59 9.32
CA THR A 282 7.97 20.71 10.22
C THR A 282 8.89 20.25 11.36
N VAL A 283 9.38 21.20 12.16
CA VAL A 283 10.05 20.90 13.42
C VAL A 283 9.09 21.30 14.53
N GLY A 284 8.72 20.34 15.38
CA GLY A 284 7.83 20.54 16.51
C GLY A 284 8.47 21.37 17.62
N GLU A 285 7.65 21.79 18.58
CA GLU A 285 8.09 22.58 19.74
C GLU A 285 9.11 21.86 20.62
N ASP A 286 9.10 20.53 20.60
CA ASP A 286 10.04 19.63 21.28
C ASP A 286 11.33 19.39 20.48
N ALA A 287 11.55 20.15 19.40
CA ALA A 287 12.62 19.98 18.43
C ALA A 287 12.64 18.61 17.72
N LYS A 288 11.55 17.83 17.82
CA LYS A 288 11.38 16.60 17.06
C LYS A 288 10.82 16.92 15.67
N ASP A 289 11.18 16.11 14.70
CA ASP A 289 10.56 16.21 13.37
C ASP A 289 9.06 15.91 13.48
N GLU A 290 8.25 16.70 12.79
CA GLU A 290 6.82 16.49 12.64
C GLU A 290 6.51 16.28 11.16
N LEU A 291 5.57 15.35 10.89
CA LEU A 291 5.17 15.01 9.54
C LEU A 291 3.66 15.04 9.44
N TYR A 292 3.14 15.94 8.61
CA TYR A 292 1.73 15.94 8.22
C TYR A 292 1.60 15.25 6.86
N VAL A 293 0.86 14.14 6.81
CA VAL A 293 0.59 13.36 5.60
C VAL A 293 -0.90 13.45 5.29
N TYR A 294 -1.30 13.94 4.12
CA TYR A 294 -2.70 14.24 3.82
C TYR A 294 -3.10 13.96 2.38
N VAL A 295 -4.39 13.67 2.21
CA VAL A 295 -5.06 13.67 0.92
C VAL A 295 -5.71 15.03 0.70
N ASP A 296 -5.68 15.53 -0.54
CA ASP A 296 -6.20 16.84 -0.90
C ASP A 296 -7.62 16.78 -1.45
N GLU A 297 -8.18 17.94 -1.81
CA GLU A 297 -9.52 18.03 -2.36
C GLU A 297 -9.71 17.29 -3.68
N VAL A 298 -8.66 17.15 -4.49
CA VAL A 298 -8.75 16.51 -5.80
C VAL A 298 -9.05 15.03 -5.59
N LEU A 299 -8.27 14.37 -4.74
CA LEU A 299 -8.51 12.97 -4.42
C LEU A 299 -9.81 12.78 -3.64
N ILE A 300 -10.13 13.64 -2.67
CA ILE A 300 -11.37 13.51 -1.88
C ILE A 300 -12.61 13.65 -2.78
N LYS A 301 -12.62 14.58 -3.75
CA LYS A 301 -13.71 14.72 -4.73
C LYS A 301 -13.83 13.49 -5.63
N GLN A 302 -12.71 12.89 -6.05
CA GLN A 302 -12.72 11.63 -6.80
C GLN A 302 -13.29 10.47 -5.97
N LEU A 303 -12.89 10.35 -4.70
CA LEU A 303 -13.48 9.37 -3.78
C LEU A 303 -14.97 9.64 -3.53
N GLY A 304 -15.37 10.92 -3.55
CA GLY A 304 -16.75 11.36 -3.42
C GLY A 304 -17.69 10.75 -4.46
N THR A 305 -17.20 10.38 -5.66
CA THR A 305 -18.04 9.73 -6.68
C THR A 305 -18.46 8.31 -6.29
N LEU A 306 -17.81 7.71 -5.29
CA LEU A 306 -18.13 6.39 -4.76
C LEU A 306 -19.14 6.43 -3.61
N LEU A 307 -19.50 7.62 -3.11
CA LEU A 307 -20.44 7.77 -1.98
C LEU A 307 -21.76 7.02 -2.16
N PRO A 308 -22.43 7.04 -3.34
CA PRO A 308 -23.68 6.30 -3.51
C PRO A 308 -23.54 4.80 -3.29
N MET A 309 -22.36 4.24 -3.57
CA MET A 309 -22.08 2.82 -3.33
C MET A 309 -21.90 2.53 -1.85
N LEU A 310 -21.26 3.45 -1.10
CA LEU A 310 -21.04 3.34 0.35
C LEU A 310 -22.32 3.47 1.16
N GLU A 311 -23.29 4.28 0.71
CA GLU A 311 -24.59 4.44 1.39
C GLU A 311 -25.30 3.09 1.64
N THR A 312 -25.19 2.15 0.69
CA THR A 312 -25.81 0.83 0.79
C THR A 312 -25.18 -0.08 1.85
N LEU A 313 -23.97 0.25 2.30
CA LEU A 313 -23.22 -0.55 3.28
C LEU A 313 -23.39 -0.05 4.72
N ILE A 314 -24.09 1.07 4.91
CA ILE A 314 -24.20 1.74 6.20
C ILE A 314 -25.53 1.36 6.87
N PRO A 315 -25.51 0.83 8.11
CA PRO A 315 -26.73 0.52 8.85
C PRO A 315 -27.63 1.75 9.01
N GLU A 316 -28.95 1.56 8.88
CA GLU A 316 -29.93 2.66 8.93
C GLU A 316 -29.95 3.40 10.28
N ASP A 317 -29.58 2.71 11.36
CA ASP A 317 -29.55 3.20 12.73
C ASP A 317 -28.18 3.76 13.16
N MET A 318 -27.18 3.72 12.27
CA MET A 318 -25.85 4.23 12.58
C MET A 318 -25.89 5.75 12.80
N THR A 319 -25.38 6.19 13.94
CA THR A 319 -25.30 7.61 14.32
C THR A 319 -23.88 8.00 14.71
N ILE A 320 -23.57 9.29 14.56
CA ILE A 320 -22.35 9.92 15.07
C ILE A 320 -22.76 10.99 16.08
N ASP A 321 -22.11 10.97 17.24
CA ASP A 321 -22.28 11.97 18.27
C ASP A 321 -21.50 13.25 17.93
N ILE A 322 -22.23 14.33 17.66
CA ILE A 322 -21.64 15.62 17.30
C ILE A 322 -21.77 16.59 18.48
N PRO A 323 -20.67 17.18 18.99
CA PRO A 323 -20.73 18.21 20.00
C PRO A 323 -21.17 19.55 19.39
N ILE A 324 -22.28 20.10 19.88
CA ILE A 324 -22.88 21.36 19.42
C ILE A 324 -23.23 22.22 20.63
N LEU A 325 -22.55 23.36 20.77
CA LEU A 325 -22.64 24.23 21.95
C LEU A 325 -22.34 23.44 23.24
N THR A 326 -23.29 23.30 24.16
CA THR A 326 -23.15 22.55 25.41
C THR A 326 -23.83 21.18 25.37
N LYS A 327 -24.27 20.71 24.19
CA LYS A 327 -24.96 19.42 24.02
C LYS A 327 -24.19 18.51 23.07
N THR A 328 -24.38 17.22 23.23
CA THR A 328 -24.01 16.21 22.23
C THR A 328 -25.28 15.75 21.53
N VAL A 329 -25.26 15.69 20.20
CA VAL A 329 -26.40 15.29 19.37
C VAL A 329 -26.02 14.07 18.55
N ALA A 330 -26.77 12.99 18.69
CA ALA A 330 -26.65 11.83 17.82
C ALA A 330 -27.25 12.18 16.44
N VAL A 331 -26.41 12.18 15.41
CA VAL A 331 -26.80 12.49 14.03
C VAL A 331 -26.72 11.22 13.19
N PRO A 332 -27.79 10.84 12.47
CA PRO A 332 -27.73 9.71 11.54
C PRO A 332 -26.63 9.90 10.51
N VAL A 333 -25.81 8.88 10.31
CA VAL A 333 -24.71 8.92 9.32
C VAL A 333 -25.25 9.21 7.92
N LYS A 334 -26.44 8.67 7.61
CA LYS A 334 -27.13 8.92 6.34
C LYS A 334 -27.38 10.41 6.07
N THR A 335 -27.77 11.18 7.08
CA THR A 335 -27.96 12.65 6.94
C THR A 335 -26.67 13.34 6.50
N ILE A 336 -25.52 12.88 7.01
CA ILE A 336 -24.21 13.44 6.64
C ILE A 336 -23.90 13.09 5.19
N LEU A 337 -24.10 11.83 4.80
CA LEU A 337 -23.81 11.35 3.44
C LEU A 337 -24.68 12.01 2.38
N GLU A 338 -25.97 12.20 2.64
CA GLU A 338 -26.91 12.85 1.71
C GLU A 338 -26.48 14.29 1.37
N ASN A 339 -25.83 14.99 2.31
CA ASN A 339 -25.41 16.38 2.14
C ASN A 339 -23.93 16.52 1.72
N LEU A 340 -23.15 15.43 1.79
CA LEU A 340 -21.74 15.43 1.47
C LEU A 340 -21.44 15.73 0.00
N PRO A 341 -22.17 15.19 -1.01
CA PRO A 341 -21.95 15.53 -2.41
C PRO A 341 -21.99 17.03 -2.69
N GLY A 342 -23.05 17.73 -2.24
CA GLY A 342 -23.16 19.18 -2.44
C GLY A 342 -22.06 19.97 -1.70
N ALA A 343 -21.64 19.50 -0.52
CA ALA A 343 -20.53 20.11 0.20
C ALA A 343 -19.21 19.94 -0.55
N LEU A 344 -18.94 18.74 -1.10
CA LEU A 344 -17.76 18.45 -1.90
C LEU A 344 -17.73 19.26 -3.21
N GLU A 345 -18.87 19.44 -3.87
CA GLU A 345 -18.99 20.31 -5.04
C GLU A 345 -18.63 21.76 -4.71
N ALA A 346 -19.09 22.27 -3.56
CA ALA A 346 -18.79 23.63 -3.10
C ALA A 346 -17.38 23.80 -2.49
N THR A 347 -16.63 22.70 -2.31
CA THR A 347 -15.33 22.72 -1.65
C THR A 347 -14.27 23.35 -2.54
N THR A 348 -13.51 24.30 -1.98
CA THR A 348 -12.41 25.00 -2.65
C THR A 348 -11.03 24.70 -2.05
N GLU A 349 -11.01 24.10 -0.86
CA GLU A 349 -9.81 23.51 -0.28
C GLU A 349 -10.24 22.41 0.69
N MET A 350 -9.61 21.25 0.63
CA MET A 350 -9.78 20.21 1.63
C MET A 350 -8.46 19.48 1.83
N GLN A 351 -8.10 19.25 3.08
CA GLN A 351 -6.97 18.42 3.47
C GLN A 351 -7.47 17.54 4.61
N VAL A 352 -7.33 16.22 4.47
CA VAL A 352 -7.60 15.29 5.57
C VAL A 352 -6.38 14.42 5.70
N GLY A 353 -5.78 14.40 6.89
CA GLY A 353 -4.50 13.74 7.04
C GLY A 353 -4.12 13.43 8.47
N LEU A 354 -3.05 12.66 8.57
CA LEU A 354 -2.47 12.18 9.80
C LEU A 354 -1.26 13.06 10.15
N GLN A 355 -1.18 13.46 11.39
CA GLN A 355 -0.02 14.10 11.99
C GLN A 355 0.80 13.04 12.71
N PHE A 356 2.08 13.01 12.42
CA PHE A 356 3.07 12.16 13.08
C PHE A 356 4.19 12.97 13.71
N LYS A 357 4.88 12.33 14.64
CA LYS A 357 6.12 12.79 15.27
C LYS A 357 7.25 11.80 14.99
N GLY A 358 8.49 12.29 14.88
CA GLY A 358 9.65 11.43 14.75
C GLY A 358 9.75 10.50 15.96
N ALA A 359 9.85 9.19 15.71
CA ALA A 359 10.07 8.22 16.76
C ALA A 359 11.43 8.45 17.45
N GLU A 360 11.52 8.10 18.74
CA GLU A 360 12.76 8.21 19.54
C GLU A 360 13.87 7.24 19.11
#